data_AF-A0A349N070-F1
#
_entry.id   AF-A0A349N070-F1
#
_cell.length_a   1.000
_cell.length_b   1.000
_cell.length_c   1.000
_cell.angle_alpha   90.00
_cell.angle_beta   90.00
_cell.angle_gamma   90.00
#
_symmetry.space_group_name_H-M   'P 1'
#
loop_
_entity.id
_entity.type
_entity.pdbx_description
1 polymer ?
#
loop_
_entity_poly.entity_id
_entity_poly.type
_entity_poly.pdbx_seq_one_letter_code
_entity_poly.pdbx_strand_id
1 'polypeptide(L)'
;DQRARTASDPEASPFPDDLTEDDVCSFVYTSGTTGSPKGAMLTHRNLTGNADQFNAVLPQTEEDNILCILPMFHCYGWTTSIMNPISRGCSITVLRTKSPTEIVNAIIRYHVTVAFMVPPMYHLLARRGDPANMNSVRFFVSGGACLPQPVAQAFIERYHRPVLEGYGLTEASPVVSVLPPHHIKYLSVGPALPGIQVKVLSEDHTVCEPGVVGELYVKGVNVMKGYWHKPEETENVLSAGGWLRTGDLAYLDDENYIYIVDRVKDLIIMNGENIYPGEVESCLYEMNEISECAVIGHPDPLRGQAIWAYVVMKDGFDFNEDKIRRYLMKNLAAYKIPRRFIPMDALPKNPTGKILKRVLRND
;
A
#
# COMPACT_ATOMS: atom_id res chain seq x y z
N ASP A 1 19.41 23.62 -9.66
CA ASP A 1 19.17 25.05 -9.94
C ASP A 1 19.81 25.83 -8.79
N GLN A 2 20.84 26.64 -9.06
CA GLN A 2 21.61 27.35 -8.02
C GLN A 2 20.89 28.60 -7.47
N ARG A 3 19.63 28.83 -7.86
CA ARG A 3 18.85 30.02 -7.45
C ARG A 3 18.38 30.02 -5.99
N ALA A 4 18.50 28.91 -5.25
CA ALA A 4 18.06 28.85 -3.85
C ALA A 4 19.10 29.34 -2.82
N ARG A 5 20.22 29.95 -3.25
CA ARG A 5 21.29 30.44 -2.34
C ARG A 5 21.49 31.95 -2.35
N THR A 6 20.47 32.73 -2.72
CA THR A 6 20.47 34.18 -2.48
C THR A 6 19.60 34.46 -1.27
N ALA A 7 20.24 34.71 -0.13
CA ALA A 7 19.61 35.11 1.11
C ALA A 7 18.83 36.43 0.93
N SER A 8 17.54 36.34 0.62
CA SER A 8 16.59 37.45 0.74
C SER A 8 15.14 36.98 0.87
N ASP A 9 14.90 35.70 1.17
CA ASP A 9 13.54 35.27 1.43
C ASP A 9 13.08 35.89 2.77
N PRO A 10 11.89 36.51 2.82
CA PRO A 10 11.38 37.07 4.05
C PRO A 10 11.26 35.97 5.11
N GLU A 11 11.58 36.29 6.37
CA GLU A 11 11.32 35.37 7.47
C GLU A 11 9.86 34.94 7.44
N ALA A 12 9.63 33.64 7.63
CA ALA A 12 8.28 33.11 7.77
C ALA A 12 7.59 33.80 8.94
N SER A 13 6.32 34.16 8.77
CA SER A 13 5.53 34.72 9.88
C SER A 13 5.54 33.75 11.06
N PRO A 14 5.64 34.25 12.30
CA PRO A 14 5.59 33.39 13.47
C PRO A 14 4.25 32.64 13.50
N PHE A 15 4.26 31.42 14.04
CA PHE A 15 3.03 30.68 14.28
C PHE A 15 2.19 31.40 15.34
N PRO A 16 0.85 31.25 15.33
CA PRO A 16 -0.01 31.71 16.41
C PRO A 16 0.43 31.14 17.76
N ASP A 17 0.38 31.95 18.83
CA ASP A 17 0.83 31.55 20.18
C ASP A 17 0.00 30.40 20.78
N ASP A 18 -1.23 30.20 20.30
CA ASP A 18 -2.15 29.14 20.73
C ASP A 18 -2.09 27.89 19.85
N LEU A 19 -1.27 27.87 18.81
CA LEU A 19 -1.08 26.70 17.96
C LEU A 19 -0.34 25.60 18.73
N THR A 20 -0.92 24.41 18.74
CA THR A 20 -0.35 23.21 19.36
C THR A 20 -0.14 22.10 18.33
N GLU A 21 0.70 21.12 18.66
CA GLU A 21 0.88 19.96 17.79
C GLU A 21 -0.40 19.11 17.64
N ASP A 22 -1.36 19.26 18.55
CA ASP A 22 -2.62 18.52 18.56
C ASP A 22 -3.71 19.16 17.70
N ASP A 23 -3.43 20.32 17.08
CA ASP A 23 -4.33 20.96 16.13
C ASP A 23 -4.31 20.24 14.78
N VAL A 24 -5.50 20.14 14.18
CA VAL A 24 -5.68 19.54 12.85
C VAL A 24 -5.06 20.46 11.82
N CYS A 25 -4.11 19.95 11.05
CA CYS A 25 -3.38 20.72 10.05
C CYS A 25 -3.64 20.23 8.61
N SER A 26 -4.25 19.06 8.45
CA SER A 26 -4.56 18.52 7.13
C SER A 26 -5.81 17.63 7.13
N PHE A 27 -6.53 17.68 6.01
CA PHE A 27 -7.58 16.74 5.65
C PHE A 27 -7.11 15.93 4.46
N VAL A 28 -6.79 14.66 4.68
CA VAL A 28 -6.40 13.76 3.59
C VAL A 28 -7.57 12.85 3.26
N TYR A 29 -8.03 12.89 2.01
CA TYR A 29 -9.21 12.14 1.60
C TYR A 29 -8.87 10.70 1.22
N THR A 30 -9.64 9.77 1.77
CA THR A 30 -9.53 8.34 1.47
C THR A 30 -9.98 8.05 0.03
N SER A 31 -9.44 6.97 -0.55
CA SER A 31 -9.64 6.60 -1.96
C SER A 31 -11.06 6.15 -2.35
N GLY A 32 -12.03 6.20 -1.43
CA GLY A 32 -13.46 5.97 -1.73
C GLY A 32 -13.81 4.56 -2.21
N THR A 33 -13.05 3.53 -1.80
CA THR A 33 -13.29 2.15 -2.29
C THR A 33 -14.57 1.51 -1.76
N THR A 34 -15.19 2.08 -0.71
CA THR A 34 -16.44 1.63 -0.08
C THR A 34 -17.59 2.63 -0.23
N GLY A 35 -17.37 3.80 -0.83
CA GLY A 35 -18.33 4.90 -0.86
C GLY A 35 -17.66 6.23 -1.17
N SER A 36 -18.26 7.33 -0.74
CA SER A 36 -17.68 8.66 -0.92
C SER A 36 -16.37 8.81 -0.14
N PRO A 37 -15.33 9.46 -0.71
CA PRO A 37 -14.11 9.82 0.00
C PRO A 37 -14.39 10.47 1.36
N LYS A 38 -13.66 10.06 2.39
CA LYS A 38 -13.75 10.59 3.75
C LYS A 38 -12.46 11.36 4.07
N GLY A 39 -12.57 12.59 4.58
CA GLY A 39 -11.41 13.39 4.96
C GLY A 39 -10.92 12.98 6.35
N ALA A 40 -9.78 12.28 6.43
CA ALA A 40 -9.12 11.98 7.69
C ALA A 40 -8.48 13.25 8.25
N MET A 41 -8.82 13.61 9.48
CA MET A 41 -8.29 14.77 10.19
C MET A 41 -6.94 14.42 10.82
N LEU A 42 -5.86 14.95 10.27
CA LEU A 42 -4.50 14.71 10.75
C LEU A 42 -3.97 15.96 11.44
N THR A 43 -3.39 15.77 12.63
CA THR A 43 -2.72 16.83 13.38
C THR A 43 -1.27 16.99 12.98
N HIS A 44 -0.64 18.08 13.41
CA HIS A 44 0.81 18.24 13.29
C HIS A 44 1.54 17.06 13.93
N ARG A 45 1.17 16.68 15.16
CA ARG A 45 1.72 15.54 15.90
C ARG A 45 1.60 14.24 15.13
N ASN A 46 0.46 14.00 14.46
CA ASN A 46 0.26 12.79 13.66
C ASN A 46 1.29 12.68 12.53
N LEU A 47 1.49 13.77 11.79
CA LEU A 47 2.35 13.78 10.61
C LEU A 47 3.84 13.82 10.96
N THR A 48 4.25 14.66 11.91
CA THR A 48 5.65 14.74 12.35
C THR A 48 6.06 13.47 13.07
N GLY A 49 5.20 12.95 13.97
CA GLY A 49 5.41 11.69 14.64
C GLY A 49 5.56 10.53 13.66
N ASN A 50 4.70 10.41 12.65
CA ASN A 50 4.83 9.33 11.68
C ASN A 50 6.11 9.45 10.83
N ALA A 51 6.52 10.67 10.46
CA ALA A 51 7.78 10.91 9.77
C ALA A 51 8.99 10.50 10.63
N ASP A 52 9.02 10.88 11.91
CA ASP A 52 10.06 10.46 12.87
C ASP A 52 10.14 8.94 13.00
N GLN A 53 8.99 8.27 13.19
CA GLN A 53 8.88 6.81 13.31
C GLN A 53 9.38 6.10 12.06
N PHE A 54 9.03 6.62 10.87
CA PHE A 54 9.45 6.05 9.60
C PHE A 54 10.96 6.23 9.37
N ASN A 55 11.49 7.42 9.66
CA ASN A 55 12.90 7.73 9.53
C ASN A 55 13.78 6.93 10.50
N ALA A 56 13.25 6.52 11.65
CA ALA A 56 13.96 5.64 12.59
C ALA A 56 14.26 4.24 11.99
N VAL A 57 13.45 3.78 11.03
CA VAL A 57 13.65 2.49 10.34
C VAL A 57 14.39 2.65 9.02
N LEU A 58 14.08 3.71 8.26
CA LEU A 58 14.76 4.06 7.00
C LEU A 58 15.37 5.47 7.09
N PRO A 59 16.58 5.61 7.68
CA PRO A 59 17.18 6.91 7.91
C PRO A 59 17.47 7.66 6.62
N GLN A 60 16.88 8.85 6.50
CA GLN A 60 17.16 9.84 5.48
C GLN A 60 17.93 11.01 6.09
N THR A 61 18.82 11.59 5.29
CA THR A 61 19.73 12.67 5.68
C THR A 61 19.79 13.74 4.60
N GLU A 62 20.43 14.87 4.88
CA GLU A 62 20.66 15.95 3.89
C GLU A 62 21.44 15.51 2.65
N GLU A 63 22.16 14.38 2.71
CA GLU A 63 22.85 13.77 1.56
C GLU A 63 21.90 13.01 0.62
N ASP A 64 20.66 12.75 1.04
CA ASP A 64 19.70 11.98 0.27
C ASP A 64 18.93 12.82 -0.75
N ASN A 65 18.67 12.23 -1.91
CA ASN A 65 17.80 12.77 -2.94
C ASN A 65 16.64 11.81 -3.22
N ILE A 66 15.43 12.24 -2.87
CA ILE A 66 14.22 11.42 -2.98
C ILE A 66 13.58 11.61 -4.34
N LEU A 67 13.27 10.50 -5.03
CA LEU A 67 12.41 10.55 -6.22
C LEU A 67 10.94 10.73 -5.80
N CYS A 68 10.38 11.90 -6.06
CA CYS A 68 8.96 12.16 -5.92
C CYS A 68 8.26 11.98 -7.26
N ILE A 69 7.78 10.76 -7.50
CA ILE A 69 6.95 10.37 -8.65
C ILE A 69 5.51 10.02 -8.25
N LEU A 70 5.28 9.79 -6.96
CA LEU A 70 3.97 9.55 -6.39
C LEU A 70 3.14 10.84 -6.43
N PRO A 71 1.80 10.74 -6.59
CA PRO A 71 0.95 11.92 -6.49
C PRO A 71 1.11 12.60 -5.13
N MET A 72 1.54 13.86 -5.11
CA MET A 72 1.81 14.62 -3.88
C MET A 72 0.57 14.81 -2.99
N PHE A 73 -0.63 14.69 -3.55
CA PHE A 73 -1.89 14.76 -2.81
C PHE A 73 -2.25 13.44 -2.10
N HIS A 74 -1.62 12.33 -2.48
CA HIS A 74 -1.88 11.03 -1.87
C HIS A 74 -1.04 10.89 -0.61
N CYS A 75 -1.60 10.38 0.50
CA CYS A 75 -0.91 10.27 1.80
C CYS A 75 0.48 9.65 1.70
N TYR A 76 0.65 8.60 0.88
CA TYR A 76 1.96 7.98 0.65
C TYR A 76 2.99 8.97 0.08
N GLY A 77 2.64 9.69 -1.00
CA GLY A 77 3.55 10.68 -1.60
C GLY A 77 3.75 11.90 -0.69
N TRP A 78 2.67 12.40 -0.08
CA TRP A 78 2.68 13.53 0.84
C TRP A 78 3.62 13.30 2.03
N THR A 79 3.48 12.20 2.76
CA THR A 79 4.31 11.96 3.95
C THR A 79 5.72 11.50 3.57
N THR A 80 5.87 10.50 2.70
CA THR A 80 7.19 9.85 2.49
C THR A 80 8.07 10.57 1.48
N SER A 81 7.49 11.19 0.44
CA SER A 81 8.24 11.84 -0.63
C SER A 81 8.37 13.35 -0.47
N ILE A 82 7.58 13.97 0.44
CA ILE A 82 7.58 15.42 0.66
C ILE A 82 7.89 15.76 2.12
N MET A 83 7.02 15.42 3.07
CA MET A 83 7.16 15.89 4.45
C MET A 83 8.42 15.34 5.14
N ASN A 84 8.64 14.03 5.08
CA ASN A 84 9.82 13.41 5.70
C ASN A 84 11.13 13.95 5.12
N PRO A 85 11.34 14.00 3.79
CA PRO A 85 12.59 14.56 3.27
C PRO A 85 12.80 16.03 3.61
N ILE A 86 11.74 16.86 3.57
CA ILE A 86 11.86 18.28 3.93
C ILE A 86 12.28 18.43 5.40
N SER A 87 11.72 17.62 6.32
CA SER A 87 12.10 17.68 7.74
C SER A 87 13.51 17.16 8.04
N ARG A 88 14.14 16.47 7.08
CA ARG A 88 15.51 15.93 7.17
C ARG A 88 16.55 16.68 6.35
N GLY A 89 16.15 17.76 5.68
CA GLY A 89 17.05 18.54 4.81
C GLY A 89 17.41 17.82 3.50
N CYS A 90 16.69 16.76 3.12
CA CYS A 90 16.94 16.04 1.87
C CYS A 90 16.61 16.89 0.64
N SER A 91 17.19 16.51 -0.49
CA SER A 91 16.73 16.99 -1.81
C SER A 91 15.55 16.16 -2.31
N ILE A 92 14.69 16.77 -3.14
CA ILE A 92 13.57 16.09 -3.78
C ILE A 92 13.62 16.30 -5.30
N THR A 93 13.70 15.20 -6.04
CA THR A 93 13.58 15.18 -7.50
C THR A 93 12.14 14.89 -7.90
N VAL A 94 11.43 15.93 -8.35
CA VAL A 94 10.02 15.81 -8.76
C VAL A 94 9.92 15.35 -10.21
N LEU A 95 9.21 14.25 -10.43
CA LEU A 95 8.99 13.67 -11.76
C LEU A 95 7.50 13.50 -12.03
N ARG A 96 6.98 14.15 -13.09
CA ARG A 96 5.55 14.11 -13.46
C ARG A 96 5.16 12.90 -14.30
N THR A 97 6.12 12.34 -15.02
CA THR A 97 5.95 11.22 -15.94
C THR A 97 6.08 9.89 -15.21
N LYS A 98 5.38 8.87 -15.71
CA LYS A 98 5.52 7.48 -15.27
C LYS A 98 6.33 6.63 -16.27
N SER A 99 6.96 7.27 -17.26
CA SER A 99 7.75 6.60 -18.27
C SER A 99 8.97 5.90 -17.66
N PRO A 100 9.19 4.60 -17.91
CA PRO A 100 10.37 3.87 -17.44
C PRO A 100 11.67 4.60 -17.73
N THR A 101 11.82 5.05 -18.98
CA THR A 101 13.04 5.70 -19.47
C THR A 101 13.29 7.00 -18.72
N GLU A 102 12.25 7.78 -18.44
CA GLU A 102 12.40 9.05 -17.74
C GLU A 102 12.67 8.85 -16.24
N ILE A 103 12.12 7.80 -15.63
CA ILE A 103 12.46 7.39 -14.25
C ILE A 103 13.94 7.05 -14.17
N VAL A 104 14.43 6.18 -15.05
CA VAL A 104 15.84 5.78 -15.09
C VAL A 104 16.75 6.98 -15.33
N ASN A 105 16.41 7.83 -16.30
CA ASN A 105 17.18 9.05 -16.60
C ASN A 105 17.20 10.02 -15.42
N ALA A 106 16.10 10.17 -14.69
CA ALA A 106 16.06 11.01 -13.50
C ALA A 106 16.94 10.45 -12.38
N ILE A 107 16.91 9.13 -12.15
CA ILE A 107 17.77 8.47 -11.16
C ILE A 107 19.24 8.72 -11.46
N ILE A 108 19.66 8.51 -12.72
CA ILE A 108 21.04 8.74 -13.15
C ILE A 108 21.42 10.21 -13.03
N ARG A 109 20.63 11.10 -13.65
CA ARG A 109 20.97 12.52 -13.78
C ARG A 109 21.03 13.24 -12.44
N TYR A 110 20.15 12.89 -11.52
CA TYR A 110 20.01 13.58 -10.25
C TYR A 110 20.60 12.78 -9.07
N HIS A 111 21.22 11.62 -9.32
CA HIS A 111 21.77 10.76 -8.27
C HIS A 111 20.73 10.47 -7.17
N VAL A 112 19.54 10.00 -7.57
CA VAL A 112 18.49 9.63 -6.62
C VAL A 112 19.03 8.56 -5.67
N THR A 113 18.81 8.75 -4.37
CA THR A 113 19.23 7.81 -3.31
C THR A 113 18.05 7.06 -2.70
N VAL A 114 16.81 7.56 -2.81
CA VAL A 114 15.63 6.86 -2.32
C VAL A 114 14.50 6.95 -3.34
N ALA A 115 13.92 5.81 -3.67
CA ALA A 115 12.80 5.72 -4.61
C ALA A 115 11.56 5.21 -3.89
N PHE A 116 10.55 6.07 -3.74
CA PHE A 116 9.20 5.68 -3.32
C PHE A 116 8.34 5.48 -4.55
N MET A 117 7.86 4.25 -4.76
CA MET A 117 7.11 3.88 -5.94
C MET A 117 6.01 2.86 -5.61
N VAL A 118 5.17 2.57 -6.59
CA VAL A 118 4.12 1.54 -6.51
C VAL A 118 4.56 0.27 -7.24
N PRO A 119 3.98 -0.92 -6.92
CA PRO A 119 4.40 -2.19 -7.50
C PRO A 119 4.54 -2.23 -9.03
N PRO A 120 3.64 -1.62 -9.85
CA PRO A 120 3.80 -1.61 -11.31
C PRO A 120 5.11 -0.96 -11.80
N MET A 121 5.62 0.05 -11.09
CA MET A 121 6.89 0.70 -11.43
C MET A 121 8.09 -0.20 -11.09
N TYR A 122 8.02 -0.94 -9.98
CA TYR A 122 9.06 -1.94 -9.65
C TYR A 122 9.06 -3.12 -10.60
N HIS A 123 7.88 -3.60 -11.01
CA HIS A 123 7.79 -4.64 -12.05
C HIS A 123 8.48 -4.21 -13.34
N LEU A 124 8.27 -2.96 -13.73
CA LEU A 124 8.87 -2.38 -14.91
C LEU A 124 10.41 -2.26 -14.79
N LEU A 125 10.92 -1.80 -13.64
CA LEU A 125 12.36 -1.78 -13.38
C LEU A 125 12.97 -3.19 -13.37
N ALA A 126 12.33 -4.14 -12.70
CA ALA A 126 12.74 -5.54 -12.68
C ALA A 126 12.84 -6.16 -14.10
N ARG A 127 12.01 -5.70 -15.06
CA ARG A 127 12.05 -6.20 -16.44
C ARG A 127 13.01 -5.45 -17.36
N ARG A 128 13.17 -4.13 -17.18
CA ARG A 128 13.81 -3.26 -18.19
C ARG A 128 14.95 -2.39 -17.67
N GLY A 129 15.08 -2.18 -16.36
CA GLY A 129 16.08 -1.25 -15.82
C GLY A 129 17.47 -1.87 -15.81
N ASP A 130 18.50 -1.12 -16.17
CA ASP A 130 19.89 -1.59 -16.07
C ASP A 130 20.37 -1.48 -14.60
N PRO A 131 20.88 -2.57 -13.98
CA PRO A 131 21.47 -2.53 -12.65
C PRO A 131 22.55 -1.45 -12.47
N ALA A 132 23.38 -1.21 -13.48
CA ALA A 132 24.46 -0.22 -13.40
C ALA A 132 23.93 1.22 -13.20
N ASN A 133 22.71 1.49 -13.67
CA ASN A 133 22.06 2.80 -13.57
C ASN A 133 21.35 3.04 -12.23
N MET A 134 21.30 2.04 -11.34
CA MET A 134 20.55 2.09 -10.08
C MET A 134 21.45 2.13 -8.85
N ASN A 135 22.78 2.21 -9.04
CA ASN A 135 23.76 2.12 -7.97
C ASN A 135 23.66 3.22 -6.91
N SER A 136 23.15 4.41 -7.27
CA SER A 136 22.97 5.52 -6.32
C SER A 136 21.82 5.30 -5.34
N VAL A 137 20.80 4.53 -5.75
CA VAL A 137 19.57 4.38 -4.96
C VAL A 137 19.86 3.46 -3.78
N ARG A 138 19.84 3.93 -2.53
CA ARG A 138 20.01 3.19 -1.27
C ARG A 138 18.75 2.44 -0.83
N PHE A 139 17.57 3.00 -1.07
CA PHE A 139 16.31 2.37 -0.69
C PHE A 139 15.31 2.38 -1.84
N PHE A 140 14.83 1.18 -2.19
CA PHE A 140 13.67 0.96 -3.05
C PHE A 140 12.51 0.63 -2.13
N VAL A 141 11.55 1.53 -1.99
CA VAL A 141 10.39 1.34 -1.11
C VAL A 141 9.11 1.25 -1.93
N SER A 142 8.31 0.23 -1.67
CA SER A 142 6.99 0.02 -2.28
C SER A 142 5.89 0.19 -1.25
N GLY A 143 4.78 0.79 -1.64
CA GLY A 143 3.61 0.94 -0.79
C GLY A 143 2.34 1.24 -1.57
N GLY A 144 1.23 1.37 -0.86
CA GLY A 144 -0.10 1.69 -1.43
C GLY A 144 -0.83 0.53 -2.11
N ALA A 145 -0.14 -0.57 -2.40
CA ALA A 145 -0.69 -1.86 -2.82
C ALA A 145 0.34 -2.96 -2.52
N CYS A 146 -0.13 -4.20 -2.40
CA CYS A 146 0.73 -5.36 -2.18
C CYS A 146 1.74 -5.52 -3.33
N LEU A 147 3.00 -5.76 -3.00
CA LEU A 147 4.04 -6.07 -3.97
C LEU A 147 3.94 -7.55 -4.38
N PRO A 148 3.65 -7.87 -5.65
CA PRO A 148 3.54 -9.27 -6.06
C PRO A 148 4.87 -10.00 -5.87
N GLN A 149 4.82 -11.22 -5.32
CA GLN A 149 6.02 -12.03 -5.06
C GLN A 149 6.94 -12.19 -6.28
N PRO A 150 6.43 -12.45 -7.51
CA PRO A 150 7.29 -12.55 -8.68
C PRO A 150 8.05 -11.24 -8.98
N VAL A 151 7.46 -10.09 -8.65
CA VAL A 151 8.10 -8.77 -8.81
C VAL A 151 9.22 -8.60 -7.80
N ALA A 152 8.96 -8.89 -6.53
CA ALA A 152 9.96 -8.80 -5.47
C ALA A 152 11.18 -9.70 -5.76
N GLN A 153 10.91 -10.95 -6.15
CA GLN A 153 11.94 -11.93 -6.51
C GLN A 153 12.76 -11.48 -7.71
N ALA A 154 12.11 -11.10 -8.82
CA ALA A 154 12.80 -10.63 -10.02
C ALA A 154 13.64 -9.37 -9.75
N PHE A 155 13.19 -8.49 -8.85
CA PHE A 155 13.94 -7.30 -8.47
C PHE A 155 15.20 -7.66 -7.68
N ILE A 156 15.12 -8.59 -6.73
CA ILE A 156 16.29 -9.08 -5.97
C ILE A 156 17.27 -9.80 -6.89
N GLU A 157 16.81 -10.66 -7.79
CA GLU A 157 17.68 -11.35 -8.75
C GLU A 157 18.43 -10.38 -9.66
N ARG A 158 17.77 -9.28 -10.04
CA ARG A 158 18.33 -8.29 -10.96
C ARG A 158 19.25 -7.27 -10.29
N TYR A 159 18.88 -6.79 -9.12
CA TYR A 159 19.57 -5.67 -8.44
C TYR A 159 20.34 -6.10 -7.19
N HIS A 160 20.26 -7.37 -6.79
CA HIS A 160 20.82 -7.93 -5.54
C HIS A 160 20.35 -7.22 -4.28
N ARG A 161 19.18 -6.58 -4.35
CA ARG A 161 18.64 -5.71 -3.32
C ARG A 161 17.14 -5.85 -3.24
N PRO A 162 16.54 -5.83 -2.05
CA PRO A 162 15.10 -5.96 -1.89
C PRO A 162 14.40 -4.65 -2.28
N VAL A 163 13.15 -4.80 -2.71
CA VAL A 163 12.16 -3.74 -2.58
C VAL A 163 11.59 -3.85 -1.16
N LEU A 164 11.72 -2.79 -0.37
CA LEU A 164 11.22 -2.70 0.98
C LEU A 164 9.73 -2.36 0.92
N GLU A 165 8.89 -3.35 1.17
CA GLU A 165 7.44 -3.16 1.20
C GLU A 165 7.01 -2.51 2.51
N GLY A 166 6.14 -1.52 2.42
CA GLY A 166 5.53 -0.86 3.57
C GLY A 166 4.01 -0.87 3.49
N TYR A 167 3.39 -0.92 4.66
CA TYR A 167 1.94 -0.89 4.81
C TYR A 167 1.52 0.39 5.52
N GLY A 168 0.37 0.89 5.10
CA GLY A 168 -0.17 2.13 5.62
C GLY A 168 -1.52 2.49 5.04
N LEU A 169 -2.19 3.40 5.73
CA LEU A 169 -3.51 3.90 5.40
C LEU A 169 -3.63 5.36 5.80
N THR A 170 -4.56 6.09 5.19
CA THR A 170 -4.65 7.55 5.35
C THR A 170 -4.92 7.94 6.80
N GLU A 171 -5.71 7.11 7.48
CA GLU A 171 -6.12 7.19 8.88
C GLU A 171 -4.95 6.99 9.86
N ALA A 172 -3.78 6.58 9.38
CA ALA A 172 -2.58 6.25 10.15
C ALA A 172 -1.32 7.04 9.71
N SER A 173 -1.50 8.16 9.01
CA SER A 173 -0.51 9.21 8.70
C SER A 173 0.76 8.96 7.84
N PRO A 174 0.86 8.03 6.88
CA PRO A 174 0.13 6.80 6.68
C PRO A 174 0.87 5.55 7.15
N VAL A 175 2.19 5.62 7.39
CA VAL A 175 3.04 4.42 7.44
C VAL A 175 2.87 3.72 8.78
N VAL A 176 2.40 2.48 8.76
CA VAL A 176 2.24 1.65 9.97
C VAL A 176 3.43 0.73 10.14
N SER A 177 3.95 0.20 9.04
CA SER A 177 5.08 -0.72 9.03
C SER A 177 5.88 -0.59 7.73
N VAL A 178 7.15 -1.00 7.78
CA VAL A 178 8.00 -1.14 6.60
C VAL A 178 9.02 -2.25 6.82
N LEU A 179 9.32 -3.01 5.78
CA LEU A 179 10.39 -4.00 5.81
C LEU A 179 11.74 -3.33 6.13
N PRO A 180 12.45 -3.79 7.18
CA PRO A 180 13.77 -3.26 7.50
C PRO A 180 14.80 -3.84 6.52
N PRO A 181 15.77 -3.03 6.04
CA PRO A 181 16.70 -3.44 4.98
C PRO A 181 17.62 -4.60 5.35
N HIS A 182 17.81 -4.85 6.64
CA HIS A 182 18.72 -5.87 7.17
C HIS A 182 18.03 -7.15 7.66
N HIS A 183 16.68 -7.20 7.64
CA HIS A 183 15.92 -8.36 8.05
C HIS A 183 14.65 -8.48 7.19
N ILE A 184 14.83 -9.07 6.01
CA ILE A 184 13.74 -9.20 5.03
C ILE A 184 12.98 -10.50 5.26
N LYS A 185 11.66 -10.39 5.41
CA LYS A 185 10.74 -11.53 5.31
C LYS A 185 9.83 -11.32 4.11
N TYR A 186 9.90 -12.24 3.14
CA TYR A 186 9.09 -12.16 1.93
C TYR A 186 7.59 -12.13 2.27
N LEU A 187 6.81 -11.40 1.48
CA LEU A 187 5.36 -11.18 1.65
C LEU A 187 4.96 -10.40 2.91
N SER A 188 5.89 -10.11 3.81
CA SER A 188 5.63 -9.25 4.94
C SER A 188 5.77 -7.78 4.54
N VAL A 189 4.98 -6.94 5.21
CA VAL A 189 5.08 -5.47 5.16
C VAL A 189 5.95 -4.92 6.31
N GLY A 190 6.74 -5.79 6.95
CA GLY A 190 7.60 -5.49 8.09
C GLY A 190 6.88 -5.47 9.44
N PRO A 191 7.64 -5.26 10.53
CA PRO A 191 7.07 -4.99 11.84
C PRO A 191 6.52 -3.55 11.90
N ALA A 192 5.64 -3.30 12.87
CA ALA A 192 5.16 -1.94 13.14
C ALA A 192 6.32 -0.97 13.41
N LEU A 193 6.19 0.29 12.96
CA LEU A 193 7.21 1.31 13.23
C LEU A 193 7.35 1.56 14.75
N PRO A 194 8.51 2.04 15.22
CA PRO A 194 8.73 2.32 16.64
C PRO A 194 7.62 3.18 17.27
N GLY A 195 7.06 2.75 18.40
CA GLY A 195 5.98 3.47 19.08
C GLY A 195 4.58 3.28 18.48
N ILE A 196 4.45 2.55 17.36
CA ILE A 196 3.15 2.06 16.86
C ILE A 196 2.90 0.68 17.45
N GLN A 197 1.72 0.51 18.03
CA GLN A 197 1.23 -0.78 18.51
C GLN A 197 0.28 -1.37 17.47
N VAL A 198 0.39 -2.69 17.28
CA VAL A 198 -0.52 -3.45 16.44
C VAL A 198 -1.05 -4.66 17.19
N LYS A 199 -2.24 -5.10 16.84
CA LYS A 199 -2.79 -6.39 17.24
C LYS A 199 -3.70 -6.93 16.16
N VAL A 200 -3.80 -8.24 16.09
CA VAL A 200 -4.74 -8.94 15.21
C VAL A 200 -5.83 -9.53 16.08
N LEU A 201 -7.09 -9.22 15.78
CA LEU A 201 -8.24 -9.73 16.53
C LEU A 201 -9.05 -10.70 15.67
N SER A 202 -9.49 -11.79 16.29
CA SER A 202 -10.50 -12.70 15.73
C SER A 202 -11.88 -12.05 15.67
N GLU A 203 -12.85 -12.73 15.06
CA GLU A 203 -14.25 -12.30 15.04
C GLU A 203 -14.86 -12.16 16.45
N ASP A 204 -14.39 -12.97 17.41
CA ASP A 204 -14.80 -12.92 18.82
C ASP A 204 -14.05 -11.83 19.63
N HIS A 205 -13.32 -10.93 18.95
CA HIS A 205 -12.50 -9.87 19.54
C HIS A 205 -11.39 -10.34 20.49
N THR A 206 -10.93 -11.59 20.34
CA THR A 206 -9.76 -12.12 21.05
C THR A 206 -8.50 -11.89 20.23
N VAL A 207 -7.35 -11.70 20.90
CA VAL A 207 -6.06 -11.56 20.20
C VAL A 207 -5.71 -12.91 19.55
N CYS A 208 -5.38 -12.86 18.26
CA CYS A 208 -4.95 -14.03 17.51
C CYS A 208 -3.53 -14.46 17.90
N GLU A 209 -3.31 -15.77 17.96
CA GLU A 209 -1.97 -16.37 18.03
C GLU A 209 -1.18 -16.10 16.73
N PRO A 210 0.16 -16.18 16.75
CA PRO A 210 0.97 -16.05 15.55
C PRO A 210 0.51 -16.97 14.41
N GLY A 211 0.48 -16.45 13.18
CA GLY A 211 0.01 -17.16 11.98
C GLY A 211 -1.51 -17.24 11.82
N VAL A 212 -2.31 -16.86 12.82
CA VAL A 212 -3.77 -16.88 12.72
C VAL A 212 -4.27 -15.56 12.13
N VAL A 213 -5.07 -15.67 11.07
CA VAL A 213 -5.65 -14.52 10.38
C VAL A 213 -6.78 -13.92 11.20
N GLY A 214 -6.74 -12.60 11.37
CA GLY A 214 -7.81 -11.80 11.96
C GLY A 214 -7.76 -10.37 11.43
N GLU A 215 -8.54 -9.47 12.03
CA GLU A 215 -8.55 -8.06 11.66
C GLU A 215 -7.43 -7.29 12.33
N LEU A 216 -6.71 -6.47 11.56
CA LEU A 216 -5.59 -5.66 12.03
C LEU A 216 -6.10 -4.37 12.70
N TYR A 217 -5.60 -4.12 13.91
CA TYR A 217 -5.82 -2.89 14.66
C TYR A 217 -4.49 -2.17 14.89
N VAL A 218 -4.52 -0.85 14.79
CA VAL A 218 -3.35 0.02 14.93
C VAL A 218 -3.60 1.05 16.02
N LYS A 219 -2.60 1.34 16.84
CA LYS A 219 -2.64 2.39 17.85
C LYS A 219 -1.30 3.10 17.93
N GLY A 220 -1.32 4.43 17.98
CA GLY A 220 -0.11 5.22 18.10
C GLY A 220 -0.37 6.68 17.80
N VAL A 221 0.70 7.47 17.89
CA VAL A 221 0.68 8.91 17.55
C VAL A 221 0.25 9.17 16.11
N ASN A 222 0.40 8.19 15.23
CA ASN A 222 0.09 8.28 13.81
C ASN A 222 -1.41 8.18 13.49
N VAL A 223 -2.26 7.79 14.45
CA VAL A 223 -3.71 7.62 14.24
C VAL A 223 -4.42 8.97 14.20
N MET A 224 -5.25 9.16 13.17
CA MET A 224 -6.05 10.38 12.95
C MET A 224 -6.97 10.74 14.13
N LYS A 225 -7.42 12.00 14.20
CA LYS A 225 -8.49 12.39 15.16
C LYS A 225 -9.87 11.84 14.81
N GLY A 226 -10.11 11.53 13.54
CA GLY A 226 -11.39 11.08 13.04
C GLY A 226 -11.66 11.59 11.63
N TYR A 227 -12.86 11.33 11.13
CA TYR A 227 -13.30 11.81 9.82
C TYR A 227 -14.03 13.16 9.94
N TRP A 228 -13.69 14.10 9.06
CA TRP A 228 -14.32 15.42 9.00
C TRP A 228 -15.84 15.33 8.77
N HIS A 229 -16.61 15.91 9.69
CA HIS A 229 -18.08 15.91 9.68
C HIS A 229 -18.72 14.51 9.54
N LYS A 230 -18.07 13.49 10.11
CA LYS A 230 -18.50 12.07 10.02
C LYS A 230 -18.29 11.35 11.37
N PRO A 231 -19.00 11.75 12.44
CA PRO A 231 -18.82 11.16 13.78
C PRO A 231 -19.17 9.66 13.83
N GLU A 232 -20.28 9.23 13.23
CA GLU A 232 -20.68 7.81 13.22
C GLU A 232 -19.63 6.91 12.53
N GLU A 233 -19.12 7.34 11.38
CA GLU A 233 -18.03 6.65 10.68
C GLU A 233 -16.72 6.65 11.48
N THR A 234 -16.51 7.68 12.30
CA THR A 234 -15.35 7.78 13.18
C THR A 234 -15.46 6.77 14.31
N GLU A 235 -16.60 6.70 14.99
CA GLU A 235 -16.87 5.73 16.07
C GLU A 235 -16.78 4.27 15.57
N ASN A 236 -17.16 4.02 14.31
CA ASN A 236 -17.06 2.69 13.70
C ASN A 236 -15.62 2.19 13.51
N VAL A 237 -14.64 3.09 13.44
CA VAL A 237 -13.23 2.73 13.18
C VAL A 237 -12.29 3.09 14.32
N LEU A 238 -12.61 4.09 15.15
CA LEU A 238 -11.81 4.50 16.30
C LEU A 238 -12.51 4.03 17.58
N SER A 239 -11.89 3.06 18.25
CA SER A 239 -12.35 2.62 19.57
C SER A 239 -11.99 3.62 20.67
N ALA A 240 -12.74 3.60 21.78
CA ALA A 240 -12.45 4.40 22.97
C ALA A 240 -11.03 4.21 23.54
N GLY A 241 -10.37 3.08 23.25
CA GLY A 241 -9.00 2.78 23.67
C GLY A 241 -7.90 3.39 22.76
N GLY A 242 -8.28 4.17 21.75
CA GLY A 242 -7.36 4.75 20.77
C GLY A 242 -6.88 3.76 19.69
N TRP A 243 -7.56 2.62 19.55
CA TRP A 243 -7.27 1.69 18.45
C TRP A 243 -8.09 2.05 17.22
N LEU A 244 -7.39 2.18 16.09
CA LEU A 244 -7.92 2.23 14.74
C LEU A 244 -8.14 0.81 14.22
N ARG A 245 -9.38 0.48 13.91
CA ARG A 245 -9.79 -0.69 13.15
C ARG A 245 -9.52 -0.42 11.66
N THR A 246 -8.59 -1.16 11.05
CA THR A 246 -8.10 -0.86 9.69
C THR A 246 -9.04 -1.37 8.58
N GLY A 247 -9.83 -2.42 8.87
CA GLY A 247 -10.58 -3.16 7.87
C GLY A 247 -9.71 -4.06 6.98
N ASP A 248 -8.45 -4.27 7.34
CA ASP A 248 -7.51 -5.18 6.71
C ASP A 248 -7.40 -6.48 7.52
N LEU A 249 -7.42 -7.62 6.83
CA LEU A 249 -7.17 -8.94 7.39
C LEU A 249 -5.67 -9.21 7.33
N ALA A 250 -5.09 -9.63 8.45
CA ALA A 250 -3.67 -9.88 8.58
C ALA A 250 -3.39 -10.99 9.60
N TYR A 251 -2.15 -11.46 9.63
CA TYR A 251 -1.60 -12.19 10.78
C TYR A 251 -0.24 -11.60 11.16
N LEU A 252 0.19 -11.86 12.40
CA LEU A 252 1.55 -11.60 12.87
C LEU A 252 2.33 -12.91 12.89
N ASP A 253 3.62 -12.89 12.55
CA ASP A 253 4.49 -14.02 12.89
C ASP A 253 5.06 -13.87 14.31
N ASP A 254 5.86 -14.86 14.74
CA ASP A 254 6.46 -14.90 16.08
C ASP A 254 7.41 -13.72 16.38
N GLU A 255 7.86 -13.00 15.35
CA GLU A 255 8.71 -11.80 15.47
C GLU A 255 7.90 -10.50 15.25
N ASN A 256 6.57 -10.58 15.25
CA ASN A 256 5.63 -9.47 15.01
C ASN A 256 5.72 -8.84 13.62
N TYR A 257 6.22 -9.56 12.62
CA TYR A 257 6.11 -9.11 11.23
C TYR A 257 4.66 -9.24 10.79
N ILE A 258 4.16 -8.21 10.11
CA ILE A 258 2.77 -8.14 9.65
C ILE A 258 2.70 -8.74 8.25
N TYR A 259 1.70 -9.58 8.02
CA TYR A 259 1.38 -10.15 6.72
C TYR A 259 -0.07 -9.79 6.38
N ILE A 260 -0.25 -8.93 5.37
CA ILE A 260 -1.58 -8.50 4.92
C ILE A 260 -2.15 -9.58 4.01
N VAL A 261 -3.34 -10.07 4.34
CA VAL A 261 -4.03 -11.16 3.64
C VAL A 261 -5.04 -10.59 2.66
N ASP A 262 -5.98 -9.76 3.13
CA ASP A 262 -7.03 -9.17 2.30
C ASP A 262 -7.73 -8.02 3.03
N ARG A 263 -8.89 -7.58 2.54
CA ARG A 263 -9.81 -6.65 3.20
C ARG A 263 -10.99 -7.43 3.77
N VAL A 264 -11.43 -7.06 4.98
CA VAL A 264 -12.64 -7.64 5.62
C VAL A 264 -13.85 -7.57 4.69
N LYS A 265 -14.04 -6.42 4.03
CA LYS A 265 -15.15 -6.17 3.09
C LYS A 265 -15.08 -6.96 1.78
N ASP A 266 -13.91 -7.54 1.47
CA ASP A 266 -13.68 -8.26 0.23
C ASP A 266 -13.65 -9.79 0.46
N LEU A 267 -13.55 -10.23 1.72
CA LEU A 267 -13.68 -11.62 2.15
C LEU A 267 -14.92 -12.28 1.54
N ILE A 268 -14.72 -13.47 0.97
CA ILE A 268 -15.79 -14.27 0.41
C ILE A 268 -16.10 -15.39 1.39
N ILE A 269 -17.35 -15.49 1.82
CA ILE A 269 -17.84 -16.58 2.68
C ILE A 269 -18.67 -17.52 1.81
N MET A 270 -18.11 -18.68 1.50
CA MET A 270 -18.78 -19.72 0.71
C MET A 270 -18.87 -21.00 1.54
N ASN A 271 -20.09 -21.49 1.77
CA ASN A 271 -20.34 -22.68 2.61
C ASN A 271 -19.76 -22.56 4.04
N GLY A 272 -19.68 -21.35 4.60
CA GLY A 272 -19.09 -21.10 5.91
C GLY A 272 -17.56 -21.06 5.93
N GLU A 273 -16.91 -21.23 4.78
CA GLU A 273 -15.46 -21.13 4.65
C GLU A 273 -15.04 -19.73 4.18
N ASN A 274 -13.94 -19.24 4.76
CA ASN A 274 -13.31 -17.99 4.37
C ASN A 274 -12.43 -18.20 3.13
N ILE A 275 -12.77 -17.51 2.04
CA ILE A 275 -11.94 -17.42 0.84
C ILE A 275 -11.44 -15.99 0.71
N TYR A 276 -10.12 -15.85 0.63
CA TYR A 276 -9.43 -14.58 0.47
C TYR A 276 -9.22 -14.32 -1.03
N PRO A 277 -9.94 -13.37 -1.67
CA PRO A 277 -9.75 -13.01 -3.06
C PRO A 277 -8.29 -12.80 -3.46
N GLY A 278 -7.48 -12.18 -2.60
CA GLY A 278 -6.08 -11.85 -2.85
C GLY A 278 -5.22 -13.08 -3.14
N GLU A 279 -5.53 -14.24 -2.54
CA GLU A 279 -4.85 -15.51 -2.81
C GLU A 279 -5.14 -16.01 -4.23
N VAL A 280 -6.41 -15.92 -4.65
CA VAL A 280 -6.83 -16.32 -6.00
C VAL A 280 -6.28 -15.36 -7.05
N GLU A 281 -6.31 -14.05 -6.77
CA GLU A 281 -5.72 -13.01 -7.62
C GLU A 281 -4.22 -13.20 -7.79
N SER A 282 -3.50 -13.48 -6.70
CA SER A 282 -2.05 -13.72 -6.75
C SER A 282 -1.72 -14.91 -7.65
N CYS A 283 -2.47 -16.01 -7.53
CA CYS A 283 -2.29 -17.17 -8.40
C CYS A 283 -2.61 -16.85 -9.88
N LEU A 284 -3.63 -16.05 -10.15
CA LEU A 284 -3.92 -15.56 -11.51
C LEU A 284 -2.78 -14.71 -12.07
N TYR A 285 -2.17 -13.83 -11.26
CA TYR A 285 -1.07 -12.96 -11.68
C TYR A 285 0.24 -13.71 -12.01
N GLU A 286 0.40 -14.96 -11.58
CA GLU A 286 1.52 -15.81 -12.00
C GLU A 286 1.42 -16.24 -13.46
N MET A 287 0.21 -16.21 -14.04
CA MET A 287 0.01 -16.54 -15.44
C MET A 287 0.49 -15.39 -16.33
N ASN A 288 1.43 -15.68 -17.24
CA ASN A 288 2.02 -14.68 -18.13
C ASN A 288 1.00 -13.98 -19.04
N GLU A 289 -0.15 -14.59 -19.30
CA GLU A 289 -1.20 -14.09 -20.19
C GLU A 289 -2.13 -13.07 -19.51
N ILE A 290 -2.17 -13.06 -18.18
CA ILE A 290 -3.07 -12.20 -17.40
C ILE A 290 -2.42 -10.83 -17.24
N SER A 291 -3.16 -9.78 -17.61
CA SER A 291 -2.78 -8.38 -17.42
C SER A 291 -3.26 -7.89 -16.06
N GLU A 292 -4.56 -8.03 -15.81
CA GLU A 292 -5.22 -7.64 -14.56
C GLU A 292 -6.30 -8.65 -14.20
N CYS A 293 -6.57 -8.81 -12.92
CA CYS A 293 -7.71 -9.58 -12.46
C CYS A 293 -8.34 -8.98 -11.20
N ALA A 294 -9.62 -9.27 -11.02
CA ALA A 294 -10.36 -9.00 -9.79
C ALA A 294 -11.24 -10.19 -9.43
N VAL A 295 -11.09 -10.68 -8.21
CA VAL A 295 -11.90 -11.76 -7.64
C VAL A 295 -12.86 -11.17 -6.62
N ILE A 296 -14.14 -11.54 -6.75
CA ILE A 296 -15.21 -11.09 -5.86
C ILE A 296 -16.12 -12.25 -5.47
N GLY A 297 -16.79 -12.10 -4.33
CA GLY A 297 -17.94 -12.92 -3.96
C GLY A 297 -19.20 -12.35 -4.60
N HIS A 298 -19.92 -13.20 -5.34
CA HIS A 298 -21.24 -12.90 -5.87
C HIS A 298 -22.29 -13.67 -5.06
N PRO A 299 -23.45 -13.08 -4.70
CA PRO A 299 -24.51 -13.80 -3.98
C PRO A 299 -24.89 -15.13 -4.66
N ASP A 300 -25.00 -16.20 -3.88
CA ASP A 300 -25.43 -17.53 -4.32
C ASP A 300 -26.43 -18.11 -3.30
N PRO A 301 -27.68 -18.45 -3.71
CA PRO A 301 -28.72 -18.91 -2.78
C PRO A 301 -28.38 -20.17 -1.99
N LEU A 302 -27.48 -21.02 -2.49
CA LEU A 302 -27.14 -22.30 -1.87
C LEU A 302 -25.90 -22.22 -0.99
N ARG A 303 -24.99 -21.28 -1.30
CA ARG A 303 -23.63 -21.24 -0.71
C ARG A 303 -23.36 -19.96 0.08
N GLY A 304 -24.30 -19.03 0.13
CA GLY A 304 -24.09 -17.65 0.57
C GLY A 304 -23.47 -16.83 -0.56
N GLN A 305 -22.24 -17.18 -0.96
CA GLN A 305 -21.55 -16.56 -2.08
C GLN A 305 -20.93 -17.59 -3.02
N ALA A 306 -20.65 -17.18 -4.26
CA ALA A 306 -19.84 -17.90 -5.24
C ALA A 306 -18.69 -17.00 -5.70
N ILE A 307 -17.53 -17.60 -5.96
CA ILE A 307 -16.32 -16.90 -6.38
C ILE A 307 -16.41 -16.58 -7.88
N TRP A 308 -16.31 -15.31 -8.24
CA TRP A 308 -16.25 -14.84 -9.64
C TRP A 308 -14.91 -14.15 -9.88
N ALA A 309 -14.27 -14.43 -11.01
CA ALA A 309 -13.02 -13.80 -11.42
C ALA A 309 -13.21 -13.01 -12.72
N TYR A 310 -12.98 -11.70 -12.65
CA TYR A 310 -12.90 -10.81 -13.80
C TYR A 310 -11.45 -10.75 -14.28
N VAL A 311 -11.23 -10.93 -15.57
CA VAL A 311 -9.88 -11.13 -16.13
C VAL A 311 -9.68 -10.24 -17.34
N VAL A 312 -8.59 -9.47 -17.34
CA VAL A 312 -8.09 -8.73 -18.50
C VAL A 312 -6.87 -9.46 -19.03
N MET A 313 -6.90 -9.86 -20.30
CA MET A 313 -5.79 -10.52 -20.96
C MET A 313 -4.75 -9.49 -21.42
N LYS A 314 -3.48 -9.90 -21.54
CA LYS A 314 -2.46 -9.08 -22.21
C LYS A 314 -2.68 -9.09 -23.72
N ASP A 315 -2.25 -8.02 -24.39
CA ASP A 315 -2.29 -7.91 -25.85
C ASP A 315 -1.66 -9.14 -26.52
N GLY A 316 -2.36 -9.71 -27.50
CA GLY A 316 -1.92 -10.90 -28.24
C GLY A 316 -2.22 -12.24 -27.56
N PHE A 317 -2.88 -12.25 -26.39
CA PHE A 317 -3.37 -13.47 -25.75
C PHE A 317 -4.90 -13.53 -25.77
N ASP A 318 -5.43 -14.69 -26.18
CA ASP A 318 -6.86 -14.97 -26.14
C ASP A 318 -7.30 -15.51 -24.78
N PHE A 319 -8.49 -15.10 -24.34
CA PHE A 319 -9.10 -15.63 -23.13
C PHE A 319 -9.40 -17.13 -23.29
N ASN A 320 -8.97 -17.93 -22.30
CA ASN A 320 -9.22 -19.37 -22.27
C ASN A 320 -9.54 -19.83 -20.84
N GLU A 321 -10.84 -19.97 -20.54
CA GLU A 321 -11.32 -20.36 -19.22
C GLU A 321 -10.72 -21.69 -18.76
N ASP A 322 -10.71 -22.73 -19.60
CA ASP A 322 -10.22 -24.06 -19.23
C ASP A 322 -8.73 -24.08 -18.88
N LYS A 323 -7.93 -23.24 -19.56
CA LYS A 323 -6.52 -23.06 -19.25
C LYS A 323 -6.33 -22.38 -17.90
N ILE A 324 -7.06 -21.29 -17.64
CA ILE A 324 -7.01 -20.56 -16.37
C ILE A 324 -7.47 -21.47 -15.23
N ARG A 325 -8.62 -22.14 -15.38
CA ARG A 325 -9.18 -23.05 -14.37
C ARG A 325 -8.21 -24.18 -14.04
N ARG A 326 -7.61 -24.83 -15.05
CA ARG A 326 -6.60 -25.89 -14.83
C ARG A 326 -5.37 -25.38 -14.11
N TYR A 327 -4.90 -24.17 -14.42
CA TYR A 327 -3.79 -23.55 -13.72
C TYR A 327 -4.14 -23.35 -12.24
N LEU A 328 -5.29 -22.74 -11.94
CA LEU A 328 -5.73 -22.52 -10.56
C LEU A 328 -5.92 -23.84 -9.80
N MET A 329 -6.52 -24.87 -10.41
CA MET A 329 -6.72 -26.17 -9.76
C MET A 329 -5.42 -26.89 -9.40
N LYS A 330 -4.31 -26.58 -10.10
CA LYS A 330 -3.00 -27.14 -9.79
C LYS A 330 -2.35 -26.46 -8.58
N ASN A 331 -2.69 -25.20 -8.32
CA ASN A 331 -1.99 -24.34 -7.36
C ASN A 331 -2.85 -23.95 -6.15
N LEU A 332 -4.17 -24.14 -6.21
CA LEU A 332 -5.12 -23.80 -5.16
C LEU A 332 -6.02 -24.98 -4.81
N ALA A 333 -6.53 -24.98 -3.57
CA ALA A 333 -7.56 -25.93 -3.16
C ALA A 333 -8.84 -25.78 -4.00
N ALA A 334 -9.51 -26.89 -4.31
CA ALA A 334 -10.62 -26.93 -5.26
C ALA A 334 -11.78 -25.98 -4.93
N TYR A 335 -12.03 -25.71 -3.64
CA TYR A 335 -13.10 -24.80 -3.21
C TYR A 335 -12.75 -23.31 -3.41
N LYS A 336 -11.50 -22.96 -3.68
CA LYS A 336 -11.06 -21.58 -3.96
C LYS A 336 -11.17 -21.23 -5.45
N ILE A 337 -11.48 -22.21 -6.30
CA ILE A 337 -11.51 -22.02 -7.75
C ILE A 337 -12.76 -21.22 -8.15
N PRO A 338 -12.62 -20.12 -8.91
CA PRO A 338 -13.76 -19.35 -9.39
C PRO A 338 -14.78 -20.20 -10.12
N ARG A 339 -16.06 -19.97 -9.82
CA ARG A 339 -17.17 -20.61 -10.51
C ARG A 339 -17.41 -19.99 -11.87
N ARG A 340 -17.13 -18.70 -12.02
CA ARG A 340 -17.18 -17.96 -13.29
C ARG A 340 -15.88 -17.22 -13.54
N PHE A 341 -15.47 -17.21 -14.79
CA PHE A 341 -14.40 -16.37 -15.32
C PHE A 341 -15.00 -15.44 -16.37
N ILE A 342 -14.83 -14.14 -16.18
CA ILE A 342 -15.46 -13.11 -17.01
C ILE A 342 -14.35 -12.31 -17.69
N PRO A 343 -14.17 -12.44 -19.02
CA PRO A 343 -13.20 -11.62 -19.74
C PRO A 343 -13.67 -10.17 -19.77
N MET A 344 -12.73 -9.24 -19.57
CA MET A 344 -12.96 -7.80 -19.56
C MET A 344 -11.91 -7.13 -20.46
N ASP A 345 -12.31 -6.06 -21.15
CA ASP A 345 -11.36 -5.20 -21.87
C ASP A 345 -10.53 -4.37 -20.88
N ALA A 346 -11.15 -3.92 -19.79
CA ALA A 346 -10.50 -3.21 -18.69
C ALA A 346 -11.30 -3.35 -17.39
N LEU A 347 -10.60 -3.32 -16.25
CA LEU A 347 -11.25 -3.29 -14.93
C LEU A 347 -11.56 -1.84 -14.52
N PRO A 348 -12.68 -1.60 -13.79
CA PRO A 348 -13.01 -0.28 -13.28
C PRO A 348 -11.99 0.15 -12.23
N LYS A 349 -11.48 1.38 -12.33
CA LYS A 349 -10.43 1.92 -11.44
C LYS A 349 -10.78 3.32 -10.95
N ASN A 350 -10.24 3.67 -9.78
CA ASN A 350 -10.27 5.04 -9.28
C ASN A 350 -9.16 5.91 -9.93
N PRO A 351 -9.10 7.24 -9.67
CA PRO A 351 -8.07 8.11 -10.23
C PRO A 351 -6.63 7.75 -9.86
N THR A 352 -6.42 6.99 -8.77
CA THR A 352 -5.09 6.51 -8.37
C THR A 352 -4.72 5.18 -9.05
N GLY A 353 -5.60 4.61 -9.87
CA GLY A 353 -5.41 3.35 -10.59
C GLY A 353 -5.81 2.09 -9.82
N LYS A 354 -6.40 2.21 -8.63
CA LYS A 354 -6.85 1.07 -7.81
C LYS A 354 -8.17 0.52 -8.35
N ILE A 355 -8.24 -0.81 -8.50
CA ILE A 355 -9.45 -1.53 -8.96
C ILE A 355 -10.62 -1.29 -8.00
N LEU A 356 -11.79 -0.99 -8.55
CA LEU A 356 -13.04 -0.75 -7.84
C LEU A 356 -13.92 -2.01 -7.83
N LYS A 357 -13.55 -3.02 -7.02
CA LYS A 357 -14.32 -4.29 -6.88
C LYS A 357 -15.81 -4.09 -6.58
N ARG A 358 -16.21 -2.98 -5.94
CA ARG A 358 -17.62 -2.66 -5.69
C ARG A 358 -18.45 -2.47 -6.95
N VAL A 359 -17.84 -1.99 -8.05
CA VAL A 359 -18.54 -1.79 -9.33
C VAL A 359 -18.84 -3.15 -9.94
N LEU A 360 -17.85 -4.04 -9.93
CA LEU A 360 -17.96 -5.42 -10.43
C LEU A 360 -18.96 -6.29 -9.63
N ARG A 361 -19.32 -5.91 -8.41
CA ARG A 361 -20.35 -6.58 -7.58
C ARG A 361 -21.77 -6.20 -7.96
N ASN A 362 -21.93 -5.05 -8.63
CA ASN A 362 -23.22 -4.50 -9.00
C ASN A 362 -23.58 -4.76 -10.48
N ASP A 363 -22.62 -5.30 -11.25
CA ASP A 363 -22.80 -5.83 -12.60
C ASP A 363 -23.14 -7.33 -12.52
#